data_AF-A0A672T4R4-F1
#
_entry.id   AF-A0A672T4R4-F1
#
_cell.length_a   1.000
_cell.length_b   1.000
_cell.length_c   1.000
_cell.angle_alpha   90.00
_cell.angle_beta   90.00
_cell.angle_gamma   90.00
#
_symmetry.space_group_name_H-M   'P 1'
#
loop_
_entity.id
_entity.type
_entity.pdbx_description
1 polymer ?
#
loop_
_entity_poly.entity_id
_entity_poly.type
_entity_poly.pdbx_seq_one_letter_code
_entity_poly.pdbx_strand_id
1 'polypeptide(L)'
;CGPKHSVLKTVPGWSTAPGVCEERDLCTDTAGSPIIYNPHTALSIEKQRQRLPVFKHRNNILYLVESFQTVVIVGETGSGKSTQIPQYLLEAGWAADGKVIGVTQPRRVAATSVAGRVAEERGAYLGHEVGYSIRFDDCSDPHATRIKFLTDGMLVREMMSDPLLKKYSVIMLDEAHERTLYTDITIGLLKKIQKKRRDLRLIVASATLDAKKFHDFFDLNESGDPNKDTCAILTVEGRTFPVDIFYTVR
;
A
#
# COMPACT_ATOMS: atom_id res chain seq x y z
N CYS A 1 79.84 -21.42 -5.74
CA CYS A 1 79.83 -22.79 -5.19
C CYS A 1 78.41 -23.16 -4.77
N GLY A 2 77.77 -24.15 -5.41
CA GLY A 2 76.70 -24.90 -4.72
C GLY A 2 77.29 -25.81 -3.63
N PRO A 3 76.52 -26.66 -2.91
CA PRO A 3 75.29 -27.29 -3.40
C PRO A 3 74.20 -27.70 -2.35
N LYS A 4 73.10 -28.29 -2.88
CA LYS A 4 72.29 -29.45 -2.37
C LYS A 4 71.20 -29.29 -1.29
N HIS A 5 69.96 -29.41 -1.79
CA HIS A 5 68.84 -30.30 -1.42
C HIS A 5 68.89 -31.17 -0.14
N SER A 6 67.75 -31.22 0.58
CA SER A 6 66.99 -32.47 0.86
C SER A 6 65.56 -32.21 1.37
N VAL A 7 64.65 -33.12 0.98
CA VAL A 7 63.18 -33.14 1.07
C VAL A 7 62.68 -33.87 2.33
N LEU A 8 61.42 -33.62 2.78
CA LEU A 8 60.38 -34.60 3.25
C LEU A 8 59.23 -33.86 4.02
N LYS A 9 58.01 -33.73 3.47
CA LYS A 9 56.72 -34.42 3.83
C LYS A 9 56.52 -34.61 5.37
N THR A 10 55.42 -34.22 6.04
CA THR A 10 53.98 -34.58 5.86
C THR A 10 53.10 -33.80 6.88
N VAL A 11 51.83 -33.52 6.55
CA VAL A 11 50.69 -33.07 7.43
C VAL A 11 50.12 -34.29 8.22
N PRO A 12 49.13 -34.20 9.17
CA PRO A 12 48.38 -33.07 9.78
C PRO A 12 48.11 -33.18 11.32
N GLY A 13 47.42 -32.19 11.93
CA GLY A 13 46.67 -32.40 13.18
C GLY A 13 46.57 -31.21 14.15
N TRP A 14 45.34 -30.77 14.42
CA TRP A 14 44.91 -29.71 15.36
C TRP A 14 45.19 -30.03 16.84
N SER A 15 45.52 -29.01 17.67
CA SER A 15 44.99 -28.81 19.05
C SER A 15 45.51 -27.52 19.76
N THR A 16 44.55 -26.65 20.16
CA THR A 16 44.45 -25.78 21.38
C THR A 16 45.60 -24.83 21.79
N ALA A 17 45.42 -23.58 22.25
CA ALA A 17 44.46 -22.96 23.22
C ALA A 17 44.59 -21.39 23.16
N PRO A 18 44.27 -20.57 24.20
CA PRO A 18 43.00 -20.26 24.90
C PRO A 18 42.69 -18.73 24.93
N GLY A 19 41.50 -18.33 25.39
CA GLY A 19 41.28 -16.93 25.84
C GLY A 19 39.81 -16.50 25.90
N VAL A 20 39.28 -16.40 27.11
CA VAL A 20 37.88 -16.06 27.46
C VAL A 20 37.66 -14.54 27.43
N CYS A 21 36.50 -14.11 26.92
CA CYS A 21 35.72 -13.01 27.50
C CYS A 21 34.25 -13.21 27.11
N GLU A 22 33.45 -13.75 28.03
CA GLU A 22 31.99 -13.79 27.93
C GLU A 22 31.42 -12.44 28.36
N GLU A 23 30.79 -11.71 27.44
CA GLU A 23 29.76 -10.71 27.76
C GLU A 23 28.52 -10.98 26.91
N ARG A 24 27.54 -11.63 27.56
CA ARG A 24 26.10 -11.72 27.31
C ARG A 24 25.55 -11.04 26.03
N ASP A 25 25.18 -11.88 25.06
CA ASP A 25 24.24 -11.50 23.99
C ASP A 25 22.82 -11.37 24.55
N LEU A 26 22.28 -10.15 24.51
CA LEU A 26 20.86 -9.88 24.63
C LEU A 26 20.21 -10.26 23.28
N CYS A 27 19.61 -11.44 23.22
CA CYS A 27 18.70 -11.80 22.13
C CYS A 27 17.48 -10.87 22.15
N THR A 28 17.47 -9.85 21.28
CA THR A 28 16.24 -9.19 20.88
C THR A 28 15.74 -9.80 19.58
N ASP A 29 14.56 -10.43 19.67
CA ASP A 29 13.75 -10.92 18.57
C ASP A 29 13.64 -9.88 17.44
N THR A 30 14.28 -10.14 16.30
CA THR A 30 13.88 -9.55 15.02
C THR A 30 13.09 -10.59 14.24
N ALA A 31 11.77 -10.48 14.34
CA ALA A 31 10.84 -11.13 13.42
C ALA A 31 11.30 -10.87 11.98
N GLY A 32 11.57 -11.94 11.24
CA GLY A 32 12.07 -11.88 9.88
C GLY A 32 11.20 -10.97 9.02
N SER A 33 11.79 -9.90 8.49
CA SER A 33 11.19 -9.10 7.43
C SER A 33 10.80 -10.04 6.28
N PRO A 34 9.55 -9.99 5.80
CA PRO A 34 9.13 -10.83 4.68
C PRO A 34 10.07 -10.58 3.50
N ILE A 35 10.65 -11.63 2.94
CA ILE A 35 11.49 -11.53 1.74
C ILE A 35 10.57 -11.12 0.59
N ILE A 36 10.52 -9.83 0.28
CA ILE A 36 9.83 -9.30 -0.89
C ILE A 36 10.75 -9.50 -2.09
N TYR A 37 10.45 -10.50 -2.92
CA TYR A 37 11.18 -10.72 -4.17
C TYR A 37 10.91 -9.56 -5.14
N ASN A 38 11.90 -8.67 -5.30
CA ASN A 38 11.87 -7.60 -6.29
C ASN A 38 12.93 -7.88 -7.37
N PRO A 39 12.56 -8.33 -8.58
CA PRO A 39 13.52 -8.64 -9.65
C PRO A 39 14.21 -7.37 -10.21
N HIS A 40 13.87 -6.20 -9.70
CA HIS A 40 14.36 -4.90 -10.15
C HIS A 40 15.10 -4.12 -9.07
N THR A 41 15.57 -4.77 -7.99
CA THR A 41 16.37 -4.12 -6.92
C THR A 41 17.56 -3.31 -7.44
N ALA A 42 18.16 -3.72 -8.55
CA ALA A 42 19.28 -3.01 -9.17
C ALA A 42 18.91 -1.65 -9.81
N LEU A 43 17.62 -1.35 -10.00
CA LEU A 43 17.15 -0.08 -10.54
C LEU A 43 16.88 0.93 -9.42
N SER A 44 17.06 2.23 -9.72
CA SER A 44 16.59 3.28 -8.82
C SER A 44 15.09 3.13 -8.54
N ILE A 45 14.67 3.52 -7.34
CA ILE A 45 13.27 3.45 -6.90
C ILE A 45 12.34 4.14 -7.91
N GLU A 46 12.75 5.30 -8.44
CA GLU A 46 11.98 6.03 -9.46
C GLU A 46 11.76 5.21 -10.74
N LYS A 47 12.81 4.53 -11.24
CA LYS A 47 12.69 3.66 -12.43
C LYS A 47 11.81 2.44 -12.15
N GLN A 48 11.80 1.93 -10.91
CA GLN A 48 10.89 0.84 -10.52
C GLN A 48 9.43 1.33 -10.54
N ARG A 49 9.15 2.52 -10.01
CA ARG A 49 7.80 3.14 -10.00
C ARG A 49 7.23 3.33 -11.40
N GLN A 50 8.04 3.86 -12.33
CA GLN A 50 7.62 4.11 -13.72
C GLN A 50 7.27 2.83 -14.50
N ARG A 51 7.75 1.66 -14.05
CA ARG A 51 7.45 0.38 -14.69
C ARG A 51 6.13 -0.24 -14.25
N LEU A 52 5.55 0.22 -13.14
CA LEU A 52 4.28 -0.29 -12.63
C LEU A 52 3.14 0.05 -13.61
N PRO A 53 2.21 -0.88 -13.88
CA PRO A 53 1.09 -0.64 -14.81
C PRO A 53 0.30 0.64 -14.53
N VAL A 54 0.05 0.95 -13.25
CA VAL A 54 -0.71 2.14 -12.83
C VAL A 54 -0.07 3.46 -13.26
N PHE A 55 1.24 3.48 -13.52
CA PHE A 55 1.95 4.70 -13.94
C PHE A 55 1.41 5.28 -15.25
N LYS A 56 1.07 4.42 -16.21
CA LYS A 56 0.49 4.84 -17.50
C LYS A 56 -0.85 5.56 -17.35
N HIS A 57 -1.56 5.29 -16.26
CA HIS A 57 -2.88 5.83 -15.97
C HIS A 57 -2.86 7.00 -14.98
N ARG A 58 -1.68 7.49 -14.56
CA ARG A 58 -1.55 8.57 -13.56
C ARG A 58 -2.45 9.77 -13.85
N ASN A 59 -2.38 10.32 -15.06
CA ASN A 59 -3.17 11.51 -15.44
C ASN A 59 -4.67 11.20 -15.49
N ASN A 60 -5.04 10.01 -15.99
CA ASN A 60 -6.44 9.58 -16.04
C ASN A 60 -7.02 9.45 -14.63
N ILE A 61 -6.25 8.90 -13.68
CA ILE A 61 -6.67 8.79 -12.27
C ILE A 61 -6.91 10.18 -11.68
N LEU A 62 -5.98 11.11 -11.86
CA LEU A 62 -6.10 12.47 -11.33
C LEU A 62 -7.31 13.20 -11.91
N TYR A 63 -7.51 13.12 -13.23
CA TYR A 63 -8.67 13.70 -13.91
C TYR A 63 -9.99 13.12 -13.38
N LEU A 64 -10.08 11.80 -13.21
CA LEU A 64 -11.30 11.15 -12.72
C LEU A 64 -11.59 11.52 -11.26
N VAL A 65 -10.57 11.60 -10.41
CA VAL A 65 -10.75 11.99 -8.98
C VAL A 65 -11.17 13.45 -8.85
N GLU A 66 -10.71 14.32 -9.76
CA GLU A 66 -11.17 15.71 -9.81
C GLU A 66 -12.63 15.81 -10.25
N SER A 67 -12.99 15.06 -11.30
CA SER A 67 -14.29 15.14 -11.98
C SER A 67 -15.42 14.40 -11.27
N PHE A 68 -15.13 13.26 -10.63
CA PHE A 68 -16.13 12.36 -10.03
C PHE A 68 -15.96 12.29 -8.51
N GLN A 69 -17.06 12.08 -7.78
CA GLN A 69 -17.00 11.92 -6.32
C GLN A 69 -16.42 10.56 -5.93
N THR A 70 -16.67 9.54 -6.74
CA THR A 70 -16.17 8.18 -6.54
C THR A 70 -15.49 7.68 -7.81
N VAL A 71 -14.33 7.05 -7.67
CA VAL A 71 -13.64 6.37 -8.77
C VAL A 71 -13.37 4.93 -8.36
N VAL A 72 -13.93 3.99 -9.11
CA VAL A 72 -13.65 2.56 -8.94
C VAL A 72 -12.47 2.20 -9.83
N ILE A 73 -11.36 1.78 -9.23
CA ILE A 73 -10.13 1.41 -9.94
C ILE A 73 -9.97 -0.10 -9.89
N VAL A 74 -10.06 -0.75 -11.04
CA VAL A 74 -9.89 -2.19 -11.20
C VAL A 74 -8.49 -2.45 -11.71
N GLY A 75 -7.75 -3.34 -11.06
CA GLY A 75 -6.48 -3.82 -11.59
C GLY A 75 -5.89 -4.90 -10.71
N GLU A 76 -5.09 -5.78 -11.29
CA GLU A 76 -4.51 -6.93 -10.59
C GLU A 76 -3.63 -6.52 -9.40
N THR A 77 -3.40 -7.44 -8.46
CA THR A 77 -2.42 -7.24 -7.40
C THR A 77 -1.02 -7.01 -8.01
N GLY A 78 -0.19 -6.20 -7.36
CA GLY A 78 1.13 -5.83 -7.91
C GLY A 78 1.10 -4.79 -9.05
N SER A 79 -0.07 -4.31 -9.47
CA SER A 79 -0.17 -3.20 -10.45
C SER A 79 0.26 -1.83 -9.90
N GLY A 80 0.46 -1.71 -8.59
CA GLY A 80 0.96 -0.51 -7.91
C GLY A 80 -0.13 0.43 -7.34
N LYS A 81 -1.40 0.01 -7.28
CA LYS A 81 -2.52 0.84 -6.80
C LYS A 81 -2.25 1.45 -5.42
N SER A 82 -2.00 0.60 -4.43
CA SER A 82 -1.86 0.96 -3.01
C SER A 82 -0.62 1.79 -2.70
N THR A 83 0.45 1.64 -3.50
CA THR A 83 1.71 2.36 -3.29
C THR A 83 1.73 3.68 -4.06
N GLN A 84 1.24 3.72 -5.29
CA GLN A 84 1.45 4.87 -6.18
C GLN A 84 0.30 5.87 -6.19
N ILE A 85 -0.96 5.42 -6.13
CA ILE A 85 -2.13 6.33 -6.20
C ILE A 85 -2.10 7.39 -5.10
N PRO A 86 -1.82 7.05 -3.82
CA PRO A 86 -1.74 8.05 -2.76
C PRO A 86 -0.64 9.09 -3.00
N GLN A 87 0.49 8.68 -3.59
CA GLN A 87 1.59 9.59 -3.93
C GLN A 87 1.18 10.54 -5.05
N TYR A 88 0.47 10.07 -6.08
CA TYR A 88 -0.03 10.94 -7.15
C TYR A 88 -1.01 11.98 -6.62
N LEU A 89 -1.90 11.58 -5.71
CA LEU A 89 -2.85 12.49 -5.07
C LEU A 89 -2.13 13.54 -4.21
N LEU A 90 -1.11 13.13 -3.45
CA LEU A 90 -0.28 14.04 -2.67
C LEU A 90 0.40 15.08 -3.56
N GLU A 91 1.05 14.62 -4.64
CA GLU A 91 1.72 15.47 -5.63
C GLU A 91 0.76 16.43 -6.34
N ALA A 92 -0.49 16.01 -6.55
CA ALA A 92 -1.54 16.84 -7.14
C ALA A 92 -2.22 17.80 -6.14
N GLY A 93 -1.75 17.87 -4.88
CA GLY A 93 -2.23 18.84 -3.90
C GLY A 93 -3.47 18.41 -3.12
N TRP A 94 -3.91 17.15 -3.19
CA TRP A 94 -5.07 16.69 -2.43
C TRP A 94 -4.87 16.71 -0.92
N ALA A 95 -3.63 16.80 -0.44
CA ALA A 95 -3.30 16.95 0.98
C ALA A 95 -2.97 18.42 1.37
N ALA A 96 -3.35 19.40 0.54
CA ALA A 96 -3.26 20.82 0.87
C ALA A 96 -4.10 21.17 2.12
N ASP A 97 -3.83 22.33 2.73
CA ASP A 97 -4.53 22.84 3.91
C ASP A 97 -4.54 21.88 5.12
N GLY A 98 -3.52 21.01 5.21
CA GLY A 98 -3.40 20.01 6.28
C GLY A 98 -4.37 18.84 6.14
N LYS A 99 -5.00 18.65 4.98
CA LYS A 99 -5.84 17.48 4.68
C LYS A 99 -4.99 16.22 4.57
N VAL A 100 -5.65 15.08 4.75
CA VAL A 100 -5.03 13.74 4.69
C VAL A 100 -5.67 12.91 3.59
N ILE A 101 -4.82 12.13 2.90
CA ILE A 101 -5.20 11.05 2.01
C ILE A 101 -5.19 9.77 2.86
N GLY A 102 -6.37 9.21 3.13
CA GLY A 102 -6.53 7.98 3.89
C GLY A 102 -6.57 6.77 2.97
N VAL A 103 -5.81 5.72 3.27
CA VAL A 103 -5.79 4.48 2.49
C VAL A 103 -6.08 3.31 3.42
N THR A 104 -7.25 2.69 3.27
CA THR A 104 -7.59 1.55 4.11
C THR A 104 -6.96 0.26 3.58
N GLN A 105 -6.63 -0.63 4.50
CA GLN A 105 -6.12 -1.97 4.22
C GLN A 105 -6.85 -2.97 5.10
N PRO A 106 -7.35 -4.10 4.58
CA PRO A 106 -8.06 -5.10 5.40
C PRO A 106 -7.11 -5.77 6.41
N ARG A 107 -5.81 -5.81 6.11
CA ARG A 107 -4.79 -6.52 6.90
C ARG A 107 -3.81 -5.54 7.56
N ARG A 108 -3.55 -5.75 8.85
CA ARG A 108 -2.59 -4.95 9.64
C ARG A 108 -1.19 -4.96 9.02
N VAL A 109 -0.70 -6.14 8.62
CA VAL A 109 0.62 -6.31 8.01
C VAL A 109 0.73 -5.53 6.70
N ALA A 110 -0.35 -5.48 5.90
CA ALA A 110 -0.37 -4.71 4.66
C ALA A 110 -0.33 -3.19 4.95
N ALA A 111 -1.11 -2.71 5.93
CA ALA A 111 -1.08 -1.29 6.31
C ALA A 111 0.32 -0.82 6.71
N THR A 112 1.00 -1.57 7.59
CA THR A 112 2.35 -1.22 8.06
C THR A 112 3.40 -1.36 6.96
N SER A 113 3.38 -2.45 6.18
CA SER A 113 4.40 -2.69 5.15
C SER A 113 4.29 -1.73 3.97
N VAL A 114 3.07 -1.42 3.52
CA VAL A 114 2.84 -0.46 2.44
C VAL A 114 3.20 0.96 2.89
N ALA A 115 2.86 1.35 4.12
CA ALA A 115 3.27 2.64 4.66
C ALA A 115 4.80 2.79 4.72
N GLY A 116 5.49 1.77 5.24
CA GLY A 116 6.96 1.75 5.27
C GLY A 116 7.57 1.84 3.87
N ARG A 117 7.02 1.10 2.91
CA ARG A 117 7.46 1.16 1.51
C ARG A 117 7.25 2.55 0.90
N VAL A 118 6.07 3.16 1.09
CA VAL A 118 5.78 4.49 0.52
C VAL A 118 6.63 5.58 1.19
N ALA A 119 6.92 5.46 2.48
CA ALA A 119 7.85 6.36 3.17
C ALA A 119 9.27 6.27 2.56
N GLU A 120 9.77 5.05 2.33
CA GLU A 120 11.05 4.81 1.65
C GLU A 120 11.06 5.42 0.23
N GLU A 121 10.00 5.19 -0.56
CA GLU A 121 9.90 5.73 -1.93
C GLU A 121 9.89 7.25 -2.00
N ARG A 122 9.40 7.91 -0.94
CA ARG A 122 9.36 9.36 -0.79
C ARG A 122 10.61 9.95 -0.15
N GLY A 123 11.51 9.11 0.37
CA GLY A 123 12.64 9.57 1.18
C GLY A 123 12.20 10.23 2.50
N ALA A 124 11.05 9.83 3.05
CA ALA A 124 10.48 10.37 4.28
C ALA A 124 10.62 9.37 5.43
N TYR A 125 10.69 9.88 6.66
CA TYR A 125 10.59 9.03 7.85
C TYR A 125 9.15 8.54 8.02
N LEU A 126 8.99 7.23 8.25
CA LEU A 126 7.71 6.64 8.61
C LEU A 126 7.19 7.27 9.91
N GLY A 127 5.93 7.67 9.91
CA GLY A 127 5.30 8.42 10.99
C GLY A 127 5.33 9.95 10.78
N HIS A 128 6.10 10.47 9.83
CA HIS A 128 6.11 11.89 9.49
C HIS A 128 5.16 12.19 8.32
N GLU A 129 5.64 12.37 7.07
CA GLU A 129 4.78 12.66 5.90
C GLU A 129 3.85 11.48 5.56
N VAL A 130 4.35 10.26 5.72
CA VAL A 130 3.65 8.99 5.51
C VAL A 130 3.57 8.25 6.84
N GLY A 131 2.39 7.82 7.25
CA GLY A 131 2.19 7.11 8.51
C GLY A 131 1.15 6.00 8.41
N TYR A 132 1.01 5.22 9.48
CA TYR A 132 -0.04 4.23 9.59
C TYR A 132 -0.76 4.25 10.95
N SER A 133 -2.00 3.75 10.98
CA SER A 133 -2.75 3.54 12.22
C SER A 133 -3.49 2.21 12.18
N ILE A 134 -3.10 1.30 13.08
CA ILE A 134 -3.70 -0.01 13.26
C ILE A 134 -4.12 -0.16 14.73
N ARG A 135 -4.89 -1.21 15.04
CA ARG A 135 -5.31 -1.44 16.43
C ARG A 135 -4.07 -1.64 17.32
N PHE A 136 -4.00 -0.82 18.37
CA PHE A 136 -2.92 -0.80 19.38
C PHE A 136 -1.56 -0.29 18.90
N ASP A 137 -1.47 0.24 17.68
CA ASP A 137 -0.22 0.81 17.17
C ASP A 137 -0.53 1.92 16.16
N ASP A 138 -0.14 3.15 16.49
CA ASP A 138 -0.33 4.33 15.65
C ASP A 138 1.03 5.01 15.45
N CYS A 139 1.51 4.95 14.22
CA CYS A 139 2.75 5.58 13.77
C CYS A 139 2.36 6.67 12.75
N SER A 140 1.76 7.74 13.25
CA SER A 140 1.43 8.92 12.44
C SER A 140 1.51 10.21 13.26
N ASP A 141 1.94 11.29 12.61
CA ASP A 141 1.98 12.62 13.19
C ASP A 141 0.69 13.37 12.83
N PRO A 142 -0.07 13.89 13.82
CA PRO A 142 -1.33 14.57 13.57
C PRO A 142 -1.24 15.78 12.62
N HIS A 143 -0.09 16.46 12.59
CA HIS A 143 0.17 17.70 11.86
C HIS A 143 1.03 17.50 10.61
N ALA A 144 1.94 16.52 10.60
CA ALA A 144 2.85 16.27 9.49
C ALA A 144 2.36 15.17 8.53
N THR A 145 1.61 14.17 8.99
CA THR A 145 1.15 13.09 8.11
C THR A 145 0.14 13.59 7.09
N ARG A 146 0.40 13.26 5.82
CA ARG A 146 -0.42 13.59 4.65
C ARG A 146 -0.95 12.36 3.94
N ILE A 147 -0.20 11.26 3.97
CA ILE A 147 -0.66 9.94 3.55
C ILE A 147 -0.76 9.05 4.78
N LYS A 148 -1.97 8.60 5.12
CA LYS A 148 -2.23 7.74 6.27
C LYS A 148 -2.79 6.40 5.82
N PHE A 149 -2.03 5.34 6.03
CA PHE A 149 -2.51 3.97 5.86
C PHE A 149 -3.20 3.51 7.14
N LEU A 150 -4.37 2.89 7.06
CA LEU A 150 -5.06 2.45 8.27
C LEU A 150 -5.86 1.19 8.02
N THR A 151 -6.16 0.43 9.07
CA THR A 151 -7.10 -0.68 8.89
C THR A 151 -8.53 -0.16 8.82
N ASP A 152 -9.42 -0.90 8.14
CA ASP A 152 -10.84 -0.54 8.02
C ASP A 152 -11.47 -0.24 9.38
N GLY A 153 -11.18 -1.08 10.39
CA GLY A 153 -11.66 -0.88 11.76
C GLY A 153 -11.15 0.40 12.42
N MET A 154 -9.94 0.86 12.10
CA MET A 154 -9.44 2.15 12.60
C MET A 154 -10.15 3.33 11.93
N LEU A 155 -10.46 3.23 10.63
CA LEU A 155 -11.26 4.26 9.94
C LEU A 155 -12.67 4.34 10.53
N VAL A 156 -13.34 3.20 10.77
CA VAL A 156 -14.65 3.16 11.44
C VAL A 156 -14.57 3.80 12.83
N ARG A 157 -13.50 3.55 13.58
CA ARG A 157 -13.29 4.18 14.90
C ARG A 157 -13.12 5.70 14.78
N GLU A 158 -12.39 6.18 13.78
CA GLU A 158 -12.28 7.62 13.53
C GLU A 158 -13.63 8.25 13.17
N MET A 159 -14.46 7.57 12.36
CA MET A 159 -15.82 8.02 12.03
C MET A 159 -16.72 8.17 13.26
N MET A 160 -16.49 7.40 14.34
CA MET A 160 -17.25 7.57 15.58
C MET A 160 -16.94 8.91 16.28
N SER A 161 -15.71 9.42 16.11
CA SER A 161 -15.27 10.69 16.72
C SER A 161 -15.48 11.88 15.78
N ASP A 162 -15.23 11.69 14.49
CA ASP A 162 -15.50 12.65 13.42
C ASP A 162 -16.39 12.02 12.34
N PRO A 163 -17.73 12.07 12.50
CA PRO A 163 -18.68 11.44 11.58
C PRO A 163 -18.65 11.96 10.15
N LEU A 164 -17.98 13.08 9.88
CA LEU A 164 -17.84 13.65 8.54
C LEU A 164 -16.41 13.54 7.99
N LEU A 165 -15.50 12.92 8.74
CA LEU A 165 -14.11 12.70 8.35
C LEU A 165 -13.47 13.97 7.77
N LYS A 166 -13.68 15.11 8.43
CA LYS A 166 -13.28 16.45 7.97
C LYS A 166 -11.78 16.57 7.73
N LYS A 167 -10.98 15.75 8.42
CA LYS A 167 -9.52 15.67 8.20
C LYS A 167 -9.16 15.16 6.80
N TYR A 168 -10.00 14.31 6.21
CA TYR A 168 -9.73 13.67 4.92
C TYR A 168 -10.32 14.47 3.76
N SER A 169 -9.52 14.57 2.70
CA SER A 169 -9.93 15.06 1.37
C SER A 169 -10.22 13.89 0.42
N VAL A 170 -9.42 12.83 0.52
CA VAL A 170 -9.57 11.59 -0.26
C VAL A 170 -9.47 10.39 0.68
N ILE A 171 -10.36 9.43 0.48
CA ILE A 171 -10.27 8.11 1.10
C ILE A 171 -10.19 7.07 -0.01
N MET A 172 -9.21 6.18 0.09
CA MET A 172 -9.05 5.03 -0.79
C MET A 172 -9.36 3.76 0.00
N LEU A 173 -10.39 3.03 -0.41
CA LEU A 173 -10.68 1.69 0.07
C LEU A 173 -9.91 0.69 -0.78
N ASP A 174 -8.82 0.17 -0.25
CA ASP A 174 -8.02 -0.83 -0.95
C ASP A 174 -8.46 -2.25 -0.63
N GLU A 175 -8.23 -3.15 -1.59
CA GLU A 175 -8.64 -4.55 -1.50
C GLU A 175 -10.11 -4.73 -1.10
N ALA A 176 -11.00 -3.87 -1.62
CA ALA A 176 -12.45 -3.92 -1.37
C ALA A 176 -13.09 -5.25 -1.80
N HIS A 177 -12.34 -6.08 -2.55
CA HIS A 177 -12.72 -7.42 -2.95
C HIS A 177 -12.61 -8.48 -1.84
N GLU A 178 -11.86 -8.21 -0.75
CA GLU A 178 -11.72 -9.14 0.38
C GLU A 178 -13.02 -9.24 1.22
N ARG A 179 -14.03 -8.40 0.93
CA ARG A 179 -15.39 -8.42 1.51
C ARG A 179 -15.42 -8.70 3.02
N THR A 180 -14.63 -7.92 3.76
CA THR A 180 -14.66 -8.00 5.22
C THR A 180 -15.84 -7.22 5.78
N LEU A 181 -16.35 -7.61 6.95
CA LEU A 181 -17.45 -6.90 7.63
C LEU A 181 -17.15 -5.41 7.83
N TYR A 182 -15.91 -5.06 8.20
CA TYR A 182 -15.54 -3.66 8.40
C TYR A 182 -15.48 -2.88 7.09
N THR A 183 -15.05 -3.51 5.99
CA THR A 183 -15.08 -2.91 4.65
C THR A 183 -16.52 -2.58 4.24
N ASP A 184 -17.46 -3.52 4.43
CA ASP A 184 -18.88 -3.31 4.08
C ASP A 184 -19.53 -2.18 4.90
N ILE A 185 -19.25 -2.15 6.22
CA ILE A 185 -19.71 -1.05 7.09
C ILE A 185 -19.12 0.29 6.60
N THR A 186 -17.84 0.32 6.30
CA THR A 186 -17.13 1.52 5.83
C THR A 186 -17.73 2.03 4.52
N ILE A 187 -17.98 1.15 3.55
CA ILE A 187 -18.63 1.47 2.27
C ILE A 187 -20.00 2.11 2.50
N GLY A 188 -20.84 1.52 3.36
CA GLY A 188 -22.16 2.05 3.68
C GLY A 188 -22.12 3.41 4.38
N LEU A 189 -21.18 3.62 5.28
CA LEU A 189 -20.99 4.90 5.98
C LEU A 189 -20.46 5.97 5.04
N LEU A 190 -19.46 5.66 4.19
CA LEU A 190 -18.90 6.61 3.24
C LEU A 190 -19.94 7.09 2.23
N LYS A 191 -20.80 6.21 1.72
CA LYS A 191 -21.92 6.64 0.85
C LYS A 191 -22.83 7.66 1.54
N LYS A 192 -23.09 7.50 2.85
CA LYS A 192 -23.87 8.49 3.62
C LYS A 192 -23.11 9.80 3.83
N ILE A 193 -21.79 9.73 4.05
CA ILE A 193 -20.94 10.91 4.21
C ILE A 193 -20.86 11.71 2.90
N GLN A 194 -20.66 11.06 1.75
CA GLN A 194 -20.58 11.72 0.44
C GLN A 194 -21.85 12.51 0.07
N LYS A 195 -23.03 12.06 0.52
CA LYS A 195 -24.27 12.83 0.38
C LYS A 195 -24.21 14.20 1.08
N LYS A 196 -23.48 14.29 2.20
CA LYS A 196 -23.28 15.52 2.99
C LYS A 196 -22.02 16.30 2.60
N ARG A 197 -20.94 15.59 2.26
CA ARG A 197 -19.64 16.13 1.87
C ARG A 197 -19.39 15.88 0.40
N ARG A 198 -19.81 16.84 -0.42
CA ARG A 198 -19.61 16.79 -1.87
C ARG A 198 -18.15 17.01 -2.29
N ASP A 199 -17.32 17.48 -1.36
CA ASP A 199 -15.89 17.71 -1.50
C ASP A 199 -15.05 16.46 -1.20
N LEU A 200 -15.56 15.51 -0.41
CA LEU A 200 -14.85 14.26 -0.12
C LEU A 200 -14.80 13.37 -1.37
N ARG A 201 -13.60 12.98 -1.78
CA ARG A 201 -13.38 12.00 -2.86
C ARG A 201 -13.17 10.61 -2.32
N LEU A 202 -13.69 9.62 -3.05
CA LEU A 202 -13.57 8.21 -2.73
C LEU A 202 -12.91 7.47 -3.89
N ILE A 203 -11.94 6.63 -3.58
CA ILE A 203 -11.38 5.67 -4.52
C ILE A 203 -11.70 4.27 -3.99
N VAL A 204 -12.28 3.42 -4.82
CA VAL A 204 -12.50 2.00 -4.49
C VAL A 204 -11.55 1.18 -5.35
N ALA A 205 -10.49 0.66 -4.76
CA ALA A 205 -9.51 -0.17 -5.46
C ALA A 205 -9.84 -1.66 -5.25
N SER A 206 -9.98 -2.38 -6.37
CA SER A 206 -10.33 -3.81 -6.39
C SER A 206 -9.48 -4.56 -7.40
N ALA A 207 -9.18 -5.82 -7.10
CA ALA A 207 -8.56 -6.75 -8.04
C ALA A 207 -9.58 -7.51 -8.91
N THR A 208 -10.87 -7.45 -8.58
CA THR A 208 -11.92 -8.24 -9.23
C THR A 208 -12.85 -7.40 -10.10
N LEU A 209 -13.49 -8.06 -11.07
CA LEU A 209 -14.40 -7.48 -12.07
C LEU A 209 -15.75 -6.99 -11.51
N ASP A 210 -15.98 -7.05 -10.18
CA ASP A 210 -17.24 -6.61 -9.56
C ASP A 210 -17.40 -5.08 -9.47
N ALA A 211 -16.67 -4.35 -10.31
CA ALA A 211 -16.60 -2.90 -10.37
C ALA A 211 -17.95 -2.24 -10.63
N LYS A 212 -18.81 -2.90 -11.43
CA LYS A 212 -20.16 -2.43 -11.72
C LYS A 212 -21.01 -2.31 -10.45
N LYS A 213 -20.92 -3.26 -9.52
CA LYS A 213 -21.68 -3.18 -8.27
C LYS A 213 -21.22 -2.00 -7.40
N PHE A 214 -19.92 -1.72 -7.36
CA PHE A 214 -19.42 -0.54 -6.65
C PHE A 214 -19.85 0.75 -7.34
N HIS A 215 -19.80 0.78 -8.67
CA HIS A 215 -20.28 1.90 -9.46
C HIS A 215 -21.76 2.21 -9.16
N ASP A 216 -22.63 1.22 -9.35
CA ASP A 216 -24.08 1.37 -9.14
C ASP A 216 -24.41 1.67 -7.67
N PHE A 217 -23.57 1.17 -6.74
CA PHE A 217 -23.73 1.50 -5.34
C PHE A 217 -23.33 2.94 -5.02
N PHE A 218 -22.24 3.47 -5.56
CA PHE A 218 -21.77 4.81 -5.21
C PHE A 218 -22.33 5.93 -6.08
N ASP A 219 -22.89 5.59 -7.24
CA ASP A 219 -23.52 6.59 -8.08
C ASP A 219 -24.79 7.15 -7.40
N LEU A 220 -24.80 8.47 -7.29
CA LEU A 220 -25.87 9.26 -6.70
C LEU A 220 -26.78 9.88 -7.76
N ASN A 221 -26.55 9.58 -9.04
CA ASN A 221 -27.40 10.03 -10.13
C ASN A 221 -28.75 9.29 -10.12
N GLU A 222 -29.82 10.00 -9.79
CA GLU A 222 -31.19 9.46 -9.81
C GLU A 222 -31.92 9.75 -11.14
N SER A 223 -31.31 10.53 -12.04
CA SER A 223 -31.97 11.06 -13.24
C SER A 223 -31.82 10.19 -14.50
N GLY A 224 -30.92 9.19 -14.47
CA GLY A 224 -30.63 8.32 -15.61
C GLY A 224 -29.86 8.98 -16.76
N ASP A 225 -29.47 10.25 -16.64
CA ASP A 225 -28.63 10.98 -17.60
C ASP A 225 -27.15 10.71 -17.31
N PRO A 226 -26.41 9.99 -18.19
CA PRO A 226 -25.01 9.63 -17.94
C PRO A 226 -24.07 10.81 -17.71
N ASN A 227 -24.44 12.02 -18.15
CA ASN A 227 -23.62 13.21 -17.94
C ASN A 227 -23.62 13.70 -16.48
N LYS A 228 -24.50 13.14 -15.63
CA LYS A 228 -24.62 13.48 -14.21
C LYS A 228 -24.09 12.39 -13.30
N ASP A 229 -23.46 11.37 -13.87
CA ASP A 229 -22.86 10.28 -13.10
C ASP A 229 -21.81 10.84 -12.15
N THR A 230 -21.89 10.39 -10.91
CA THR A 230 -20.99 10.82 -9.83
C THR A 230 -19.90 9.79 -9.54
N CYS A 231 -19.98 8.64 -10.21
CA CYS A 231 -19.03 7.54 -10.12
C CYS A 231 -18.46 7.20 -11.50
N ALA A 232 -17.17 6.87 -11.57
CA ALA A 232 -16.53 6.39 -12.78
C ALA A 232 -15.75 5.10 -12.52
N ILE A 233 -15.59 4.27 -13.55
CA ILE A 233 -14.76 3.06 -13.50
C ILE A 233 -13.51 3.27 -14.35
N LEU A 234 -12.34 2.94 -13.80
CA LEU A 234 -11.07 2.88 -14.52
C LEU A 234 -10.48 1.48 -14.39
N THR A 235 -10.13 0.87 -15.53
CA THR A 235 -9.43 -0.42 -15.56
C THR A 235 -7.95 -0.19 -15.86
N VAL A 236 -7.09 -0.77 -15.04
CA VAL A 236 -5.64 -0.82 -15.20
C VAL A 236 -5.28 -2.25 -15.60
N GLU A 237 -4.86 -2.43 -16.85
CA GLU A 237 -4.45 -3.73 -17.36
C GLU A 237 -3.14 -4.19 -16.69
N GLY A 238 -3.16 -5.40 -16.14
CA GLY A 238 -2.00 -6.03 -15.52
C GLY A 238 -0.97 -6.54 -16.52
N ARG A 239 0.15 -7.06 -16.00
CA ARG A 239 1.09 -7.89 -16.77
C ARG A 239 0.95 -9.32 -16.26
N THR A 240 0.07 -10.10 -16.88
CA THR A 240 -0.03 -11.53 -16.58
C THR A 240 1.11 -12.27 -17.25
N PHE A 241 1.88 -13.01 -16.46
CA PHE A 241 2.86 -13.98 -16.97
C PHE A 241 2.18 -15.36 -17.04
N PRO A 242 2.47 -16.18 -18.06
CA PRO A 242 1.91 -17.52 -18.13
C PRO A 242 2.31 -18.32 -16.89
N VAL A 243 1.32 -18.92 -16.22
CA VAL A 243 1.52 -19.81 -15.06
C VAL A 243 1.08 -21.21 -15.46
N ASP A 244 2.00 -22.17 -15.38
CA ASP A 244 1.70 -23.57 -15.62
C ASP A 244 0.93 -24.17 -14.43
N ILE A 245 -0.22 -24.77 -14.70
CA ILE A 245 -1.06 -25.42 -13.70
C ILE A 245 -0.82 -26.93 -13.75
N PHE A 246 -0.21 -27.47 -12.70
CA PHE A 246 -0.01 -28.92 -12.55
C PHE A 246 -1.12 -29.52 -11.68
N TYR A 247 -1.70 -30.62 -12.16
CA TYR A 247 -2.72 -31.38 -11.43
C TYR A 247 -2.13 -32.67 -10.89
N THR A 248 -2.54 -33.08 -9.69
CA THR A 248 -2.19 -34.42 -9.17
C THR A 248 -2.98 -35.46 -9.94
N VAL A 249 -2.31 -36.53 -10.37
CA VAL A 249 -2.98 -37.71 -10.93
C VAL A 249 -3.81 -38.34 -9.80
N ARG A 250 -5.10 -38.58 -10.04
CA ARG A 250 -6.01 -39.23 -9.09
C ARG A 250 -5.65 -40.69 -8.87
#